data_AF-A0A1G3XPE0-F1
#
_entry.id   AF-A0A1G3XPE0-F1
#
_cell.length_a   1.000
_cell.length_b   1.000
_cell.length_c   1.000
_cell.angle_alpha   90.00
_cell.angle_beta   90.00
_cell.angle_gamma   90.00
#
_symmetry.space_group_name_H-M   'P 1'
#
loop_
_entity.id
_entity.type
_entity.pdbx_description
1 polymer ?
#
loop_
_entity_poly.entity_id
_entity_poly.type
_entity_poly.pdbx_seq_one_letter_code
_entity_poly.pdbx_strand_id
1 'polypeptide(L)'
;MTLWLAFALSLIMVNWAYPLNALLQDPFGYGWHLAPIDKFTWSPLLANMLPYIQAPVIFIGLAFAVNSTYNIGMKLFEDHSKAMKATIVMGVLHFAAALIVMFILAG
;
A
#
# COMPACT_ATOMS: atom_id res chain seq x y z
N MET A 1 3.20 -0.22 -7.36
CA MET A 1 4.09 -0.54 -6.21
C MET A 1 3.61 0.10 -4.91
N THR A 2 3.27 1.39 -4.91
CA THR A 2 2.69 2.08 -3.74
C THR A 2 1.36 1.49 -3.25
N LEU A 3 0.55 0.91 -4.12
CA LEU A 3 -0.69 0.21 -3.75
C LEU A 3 -0.42 -1.04 -2.89
N TRP A 4 0.65 -1.78 -3.22
CA TRP A 4 1.16 -2.88 -2.38
C TRP A 4 1.69 -2.37 -1.04
N LEU A 5 2.31 -1.19 -1.00
CA LEU A 5 2.77 -0.56 0.23
C LEU A 5 1.60 -0.16 1.14
N ALA A 6 0.54 0.43 0.59
CA ALA A 6 -0.67 0.77 1.33
C ALA A 6 -1.35 -0.49 1.91
N PHE A 7 -1.39 -1.58 1.14
CA PHE A 7 -1.87 -2.88 1.60
C PHE A 7 -1.01 -3.47 2.72
N ALA A 8 0.32 -3.44 2.58
CA ALA A 8 1.24 -3.90 3.63
C ALA A 8 1.10 -3.09 4.93
N LEU A 9 0.88 -1.77 4.82
CA LEU A 9 0.59 -0.91 5.97
C LEU A 9 -0.69 -1.33 6.70
N SER A 10 -1.77 -1.70 5.99
CA SER A 10 -2.98 -2.26 6.62
C SER A 10 -2.63 -3.49 7.46
N LEU A 11 -1.91 -4.45 6.86
CA LEU A 11 -1.60 -5.72 7.51
C LEU A 11 -0.78 -5.50 8.76
N ILE A 12 0.23 -4.63 8.70
CA ILE A 12 1.09 -4.32 9.84
C ILE A 12 0.28 -3.58 10.91
N MET A 13 -0.42 -2.48 10.58
CA MET A 13 -1.11 -1.69 11.61
C MET A 13 -2.23 -2.46 12.33
N VAL A 14 -2.90 -3.38 11.64
CA VAL A 14 -3.97 -4.22 12.22
C VAL A 14 -3.41 -5.43 12.96
N ASN A 15 -2.34 -6.05 12.46
CA ASN A 15 -1.85 -7.35 12.96
C ASN A 15 -0.44 -7.31 13.56
N TRP A 16 0.12 -6.13 13.87
CA TRP A 16 1.51 -5.95 14.33
C TRP A 16 1.94 -6.86 15.49
N ALA A 17 1.03 -7.16 16.43
CA ALA A 17 1.33 -7.97 17.60
C ALA A 17 1.60 -9.44 17.25
N TYR A 18 0.97 -9.94 16.19
CA TYR A 18 1.05 -11.34 15.78
C TYR A 18 2.45 -11.78 15.33
N PRO A 19 3.10 -11.11 14.36
CA PRO A 19 4.45 -11.48 13.95
C PRO A 19 5.47 -11.24 15.06
N LEU A 20 5.26 -10.24 15.93
CA LEU A 20 6.16 -9.98 17.07
C LEU A 20 6.07 -11.08 18.12
N ASN A 21 4.86 -11.50 18.49
CA ASN A 21 4.69 -12.62 19.42
C ASN A 21 5.20 -13.93 18.81
N ALA A 22 4.99 -14.16 17.51
CA ALA A 22 5.54 -15.32 16.81
C ALA A 22 7.07 -15.36 16.82
N LEU A 23 7.74 -14.23 16.53
CA LEU A 23 9.20 -14.09 16.63
C LEU A 23 9.74 -14.34 18.04
N LEU A 24 8.97 -13.98 19.08
CA LEU A 24 9.38 -14.17 20.47
C LEU A 24 9.12 -15.59 20.99
N GLN A 25 8.12 -16.28 20.48
CA GLN A 25 7.79 -17.64 20.92
C GLN A 25 8.63 -18.65 20.15
N ASP A 26 8.54 -18.63 18.82
CA ASP A 26 9.12 -19.63 17.93
C ASP A 26 9.59 -19.00 16.61
N PRO A 27 10.74 -18.30 16.60
CA PRO A 27 11.21 -17.55 15.42
C PRO A 27 11.50 -18.44 14.20
N PHE A 28 11.69 -19.75 14.41
CA PHE A 28 12.02 -20.70 13.34
C PHE A 28 10.95 -21.78 13.12
N GLY A 29 9.85 -21.77 13.87
CA GLY A 29 8.76 -22.77 13.72
C GLY A 29 9.13 -24.17 14.20
N TYR A 30 10.13 -24.31 15.06
CA TYR A 30 10.66 -25.60 15.54
C TYR A 30 9.99 -26.07 16.84
N GLY A 31 8.94 -25.38 17.30
CA GLY A 31 8.24 -25.66 18.55
C GLY A 31 8.98 -25.17 19.79
N TRP A 32 9.88 -24.20 19.65
CA TRP A 32 10.55 -23.59 20.80
C TRP A 32 9.56 -22.68 21.54
N HIS A 33 9.67 -22.60 22.87
CA HIS A 33 8.88 -21.67 23.69
C HIS A 33 9.85 -20.74 24.42
N LEU A 34 10.45 -19.81 23.67
CA LEU A 34 11.49 -18.90 24.22
C LEU A 34 10.91 -17.91 25.25
N ALA A 35 9.62 -17.61 25.18
CA ALA A 35 8.89 -16.86 26.20
C ALA A 35 7.45 -17.38 26.35
N PRO A 36 6.98 -17.75 27.55
CA PRO A 36 5.61 -18.21 27.78
C PRO A 36 4.59 -17.05 27.88
N ILE A 37 4.97 -15.83 27.48
CA ILE A 37 4.19 -14.62 27.71
C ILE A 37 3.94 -13.94 26.37
N ASP A 38 2.67 -13.76 26.01
CA ASP A 38 2.23 -12.82 24.97
C ASP A 38 2.54 -11.40 25.45
N LYS A 39 3.79 -10.96 25.30
CA LYS A 39 4.24 -9.64 25.75
C LYS A 39 3.51 -8.52 25.04
N PHE A 40 3.05 -8.75 23.80
CA PHE A 40 2.29 -7.77 23.03
C PHE A 40 0.82 -8.17 22.99
N THR A 41 -0.01 -7.44 23.74
CA THR A 41 -1.46 -7.56 23.62
C THR A 41 -1.91 -6.99 22.27
N TRP A 42 -2.66 -7.76 21.51
CA TRP A 42 -3.21 -7.30 20.24
C TRP A 42 -4.15 -6.11 20.48
N SER A 43 -3.86 -5.00 19.80
CA SER A 43 -4.73 -3.84 19.70
C SER A 43 -4.47 -3.17 18.35
N PRO A 44 -5.50 -2.81 17.56
CA PRO A 44 -5.32 -2.11 16.31
C PRO A 44 -4.58 -0.78 16.51
N LEU A 45 -3.41 -0.63 15.89
CA LEU A 45 -2.66 0.63 15.96
C LEU A 45 -3.36 1.67 15.10
N LEU A 46 -3.81 2.76 15.72
CA LEU A 46 -4.33 3.94 15.03
C LEU A 46 -5.35 3.59 13.92
N ALA A 47 -6.23 2.63 14.18
CA ALA A 47 -7.18 2.11 13.18
C ALA A 47 -8.08 3.21 12.59
N ASN A 48 -8.44 4.21 13.40
CA ASN A 48 -9.18 5.39 12.97
C ASN A 48 -8.36 6.35 12.08
N MET A 49 -7.03 6.33 12.17
CA MET A 49 -6.13 7.15 11.35
C MET A 49 -5.61 6.43 10.11
N LEU A 50 -5.82 5.12 10.01
CA LEU A 50 -5.33 4.29 8.90
C LEU A 50 -5.73 4.84 7.51
N PRO A 51 -6.99 5.26 7.25
CA PRO A 51 -7.36 5.83 5.96
C PRO A 51 -6.59 7.13 5.65
N TYR A 52 -6.32 7.95 6.67
CA TYR A 52 -5.56 9.19 6.53
C TYR A 52 -4.07 8.97 6.26
N ILE A 53 -3.52 7.83 6.69
CA ILE A 53 -2.13 7.44 6.40
C ILE A 53 -2.04 6.81 5.00
N GLN A 54 -3.05 6.05 4.59
CA GLN A 54 -3.06 5.37 3.30
C GLN A 54 -3.34 6.28 2.12
N ALA A 55 -4.22 7.28 2.29
CA ALA A 55 -4.55 8.22 1.23
C ALA A 55 -3.31 8.93 0.65
N PRO A 56 -2.39 9.52 1.45
CA PRO A 56 -1.15 10.10 0.95
C PRO A 56 -0.29 9.09 0.16
N VAL A 57 -0.16 7.85 0.64
CA VAL A 57 0.63 6.81 -0.04
C VAL A 57 0.04 6.47 -1.41
N ILE A 58 -1.28 6.39 -1.50
CA ILE A 58 -1.99 6.15 -2.76
C ILE A 58 -1.81 7.34 -3.71
N PHE A 59 -1.97 8.59 -3.24
CA PHE A 59 -1.80 9.78 -4.06
C PHE A 59 -0.38 9.96 -4.59
N ILE A 60 0.64 9.72 -3.77
CA ILE A 60 2.04 9.71 -4.20
C ILE A 60 2.24 8.66 -5.29
N GLY A 61 1.66 7.47 -5.09
CA GLY A 61 1.63 6.40 -6.08
C GLY A 61 1.04 6.79 -7.42
N LEU A 62 -0.10 7.47 -7.38
CA LEU A 62 -0.78 7.97 -8.55
C LEU A 62 0.07 9.00 -9.29
N ALA A 63 0.67 9.95 -8.57
CA ALA A 63 1.55 10.96 -9.16
C ALA A 63 2.75 10.31 -9.89
N PHE A 64 3.39 9.31 -9.27
CA PHE A 64 4.46 8.55 -9.91
C PHE A 64 3.98 7.78 -11.15
N ALA A 65 2.81 7.16 -11.08
CA ALA A 65 2.25 6.41 -12.21
C ALA A 65 1.95 7.29 -13.42
N VAL A 66 1.36 8.47 -13.18
CA VAL A 66 1.07 9.46 -14.23
C VAL A 66 2.37 9.99 -14.85
N ASN A 67 3.33 10.39 -14.03
CA ASN A 67 4.63 10.89 -14.51
C ASN A 67 5.39 9.81 -15.30
N SER A 68 5.40 8.57 -14.81
CA SER A 68 6.06 7.46 -15.50
C SER A 68 5.39 7.16 -16.84
N THR A 69 4.06 7.15 -16.89
CA THR A 69 3.31 6.91 -18.13
C THR A 69 3.60 7.99 -19.17
N TYR A 70 3.63 9.25 -18.76
CA TYR A 70 3.98 10.35 -19.65
C TYR A 70 5.40 10.22 -20.22
N ASN A 71 6.38 9.93 -19.36
CA ASN A 71 7.77 9.75 -19.79
C ASN A 71 7.95 8.55 -20.73
N ILE A 72 7.20 7.46 -20.52
CA ILE A 72 7.18 6.30 -21.42
C ILE A 72 6.51 6.68 -22.75
N GLY A 73 5.38 7.38 -22.71
CA GLY A 73 4.66 7.84 -23.90
C GLY A 73 5.51 8.77 -24.76
N MET A 74 6.25 9.69 -24.13
CA MET A 74 7.18 10.59 -24.82
C MET A 74 8.31 9.82 -25.52
N LYS A 75 8.85 8.77 -24.89
CA LYS A 75 9.88 7.91 -25.51
C LYS A 75 9.34 7.04 -26.65
N LEU A 76 8.06 6.67 -26.60
CA LEU A 76 7.46 5.76 -27.57
C LEU A 76 6.95 6.48 -28.82
N PHE A 77 6.35 7.66 -28.63
CA PHE A 77 5.67 8.38 -29.71
C PHE A 77 6.45 9.58 -30.22
N GLU A 78 7.44 10.08 -29.47
CA GLU A 78 8.19 11.32 -29.74
C GLU A 78 7.29 12.54 -30.02
N ASP A 79 6.02 12.46 -29.61
CA ASP A 79 4.95 13.40 -29.89
C ASP A 79 4.16 13.66 -28.60
N HIS A 80 4.21 14.91 -28.14
CA HIS A 80 3.54 15.36 -26.92
C HIS A 80 2.03 15.10 -26.94
N SER A 81 1.36 15.22 -28.08
CA SER A 81 -0.09 15.03 -28.20
C SER A 81 -0.48 13.57 -27.97
N LYS A 82 0.27 12.64 -28.59
CA LYS A 82 0.04 11.20 -28.44
C LYS A 82 0.44 10.70 -27.06
N ALA A 83 1.56 11.19 -26.52
CA ALA A 83 1.99 10.90 -25.16
C ALA A 83 0.96 11.38 -24.11
N MET A 84 0.40 12.58 -24.28
CA MET A 84 -0.63 13.11 -23.38
C MET A 84 -1.93 12.31 -23.47
N LYS A 85 -2.40 11.96 -24.67
CA LYS A 85 -3.59 11.11 -24.83
C LYS A 85 -3.44 9.75 -24.13
N ALA A 86 -2.30 9.09 -24.29
CA ALA A 86 -2.00 7.84 -23.59
C ALA A 86 -1.96 8.03 -22.07
N THR A 87 -1.37 9.13 -21.61
CA THR A 87 -1.30 9.49 -20.19
C THR A 87 -2.67 9.77 -19.59
N ILE A 88 -3.57 10.44 -20.32
CA ILE A 88 -4.94 10.72 -19.87
C ILE A 88 -5.72 9.42 -19.70
N VAL A 89 -5.70 8.53 -20.71
CA VAL A 89 -6.41 7.25 -20.64
C VAL A 89 -5.94 6.43 -19.44
N MET A 90 -4.63 6.31 -19.27
CA MET A 90 -4.05 5.58 -18.14
C MET A 90 -4.30 6.31 -16.81
N GLY A 91 -4.22 7.64 -16.79
CA GLY A 91 -4.46 8.46 -15.61
C GLY A 91 -5.88 8.31 -15.08
N VAL A 92 -6.88 8.30 -15.95
CA VAL A 92 -8.28 8.03 -15.57
C VAL A 92 -8.42 6.63 -14.97
N LEU A 93 -7.79 5.63 -15.58
CA LEU A 93 -7.81 4.24 -15.10
C LEU A 93 -7.18 4.11 -13.70
N HIS A 94 -6.03 4.74 -13.48
CA HIS A 94 -5.35 4.73 -12.18
C HIS A 94 -6.11 5.54 -11.13
N PHE A 95 -6.75 6.64 -11.51
CA PHE A 95 -7.58 7.44 -10.61
C PHE A 95 -8.81 6.66 -10.17
N ALA A 96 -9.51 6.00 -11.10
CA ALA A 96 -10.65 5.15 -10.78
C ALA A 96 -10.24 4.00 -9.84
N ALA A 97 -9.12 3.33 -10.12
CA ALA A 97 -8.59 2.28 -9.26
C ALA A 97 -8.25 2.80 -7.85
N ALA A 98 -7.64 4.00 -7.75
CA ALA A 98 -7.32 4.63 -6.47
C ALA A 98 -8.58 4.93 -5.64
N LEU A 99 -9.66 5.41 -6.28
CA LEU A 99 -10.95 5.64 -5.62
C LEU A 99 -11.59 4.35 -5.11
N ILE A 100 -11.56 3.28 -5.91
CA ILE A 100 -12.09 1.97 -5.51
C ILE A 100 -11.33 1.45 -4.29
N VAL A 101 -10.01 1.56 -4.29
CA VAL A 101 -9.16 1.11 -3.17
C VAL A 101 -9.44 1.95 -1.92
N MET A 102 -9.56 3.28 -2.04
CA MET A 102 -9.94 4.12 -0.91
C MET A 102 -11.33 3.77 -0.37
N PHE A 103 -12.30 3.46 -1.24
CA PHE A 103 -13.62 3.02 -0.82
C PHE A 103 -13.58 1.71 -0.05
N ILE A 104 -12.84 0.70 -0.54
CA ILE A 104 -12.65 -0.58 0.14
C ILE A 104 -11.95 -0.42 1.50
N LEU A 105 -11.04 0.53 1.62
CA LEU A 105 -10.29 0.77 2.87
C LEU A 105 -11.07 1.64 3.88
N ALA A 106 -12.06 2.40 3.43
CA ALA A 106 -12.86 3.29 4.28
C ALA A 106 -14.21 2.70 4.70
N GLY A 107 -14.71 1.68 4.00
CA GLY A 107 -15.93 0.92 4.33
C GLY A 107 -15.63 -0.34 5.12
#